data_AF-A0AAW8L5M5-F1
#
_entry.id   AF-A0AAW8L5M5-F1
#
_cell.length_a   1.000
_cell.length_b   1.000
_cell.length_c   1.000
_cell.angle_alpha   90.00
_cell.angle_beta   90.00
_cell.angle_gamma   90.00
#
_symmetry.space_group_name_H-M   'P 1'
#
loop_
_entity.id
_entity.type
_entity.pdbx_description
1 polymer ?
#
loop_
_entity_poly.entity_id
_entity_poly.type
_entity_poly.pdbx_seq_one_letter_code
_entity_poly.pdbx_strand_id
1 'polypeptide(L)'
;KHQNHKFIFGTFQHHGDTAFPYLTGGETGLLIDTWPGEFLNPREKAYSFRYEYDFKDYVPGLRFMTRYTTGHNIYAPNLGGTNLKERETDFDLGYTVQSGWLKNLG
;
A
#
# COMPACT_ATOMS: atom_id res chain seq x y z
N LYS A 1 2.36 16.43 3.87
CA LYS A 1 1.06 16.64 4.56
C LYS A 1 0.75 18.11 4.55
N HIS A 2 -0.44 18.51 4.13
CA HIS A 2 -0.88 19.90 4.12
C HIS A 2 -2.38 19.95 4.43
N GLN A 3 -2.78 20.70 5.46
CA GLN A 3 -4.16 20.71 5.97
C GLN A 3 -4.68 19.26 6.20
N ASN A 4 -5.81 18.93 5.58
CA ASN A 4 -6.47 17.63 5.66
C ASN A 4 -5.91 16.61 4.67
N HIS A 5 -4.96 17.00 3.84
CA HIS A 5 -4.39 16.19 2.78
C HIS A 5 -3.03 15.59 3.18
N LYS A 6 -2.81 14.34 2.80
CA LYS A 6 -1.48 13.73 2.75
C LYS A 6 -1.21 13.18 1.37
N PHE A 7 0.01 13.40 0.92
CA PHE A 7 0.59 12.80 -0.27
C PHE A 7 1.82 12.03 0.18
N ILE A 8 1.91 10.77 -0.20
CA ILE A 8 2.95 9.84 0.23
C ILE A 8 3.48 9.14 -1.01
N PHE A 9 4.80 9.07 -1.11
CA PHE A 9 5.49 8.33 -2.15
C PHE A 9 6.39 7.28 -1.51
N GLY A 10 6.40 6.07 -2.08
CA GLY A 10 7.24 4.97 -1.63
C GLY A 10 7.86 4.22 -2.82
N THR A 11 9.01 3.60 -2.60
CA THR A 11 9.63 2.74 -3.62
C THR A 11 10.38 1.55 -3.00
N PHE A 12 10.27 0.39 -3.65
CA PHE A 12 11.16 -0.75 -3.42
C PHE A 12 12.05 -0.96 -4.62
N GLN A 13 13.32 -1.27 -4.33
CA GLN A 13 14.35 -1.44 -5.33
C GLN A 13 15.09 -2.73 -5.03
N HIS A 14 14.61 -3.86 -5.55
CA HIS A 14 15.23 -5.16 -5.31
C HIS A 14 16.45 -5.36 -6.21
N HIS A 15 17.53 -5.84 -5.62
CA HIS A 15 18.77 -6.20 -6.30
C HIS A 15 19.20 -7.58 -5.79
N GLY A 16 19.57 -8.48 -6.71
CA GLY A 16 19.91 -9.86 -6.39
C GLY A 16 19.11 -10.87 -7.21
N ASP A 17 19.31 -12.14 -6.89
CA ASP A 17 18.77 -13.26 -7.69
C ASP A 17 17.47 -13.84 -7.14
N THR A 18 17.09 -13.50 -5.91
CA THR A 18 15.92 -14.07 -5.22
C THR A 18 14.96 -12.98 -4.73
N ALA A 19 13.74 -13.41 -4.36
CA ALA A 19 12.72 -12.57 -3.74
C ALA A 19 13.12 -12.19 -2.30
N PHE A 20 12.44 -11.21 -1.72
CA PHE A 20 12.57 -10.93 -0.28
C PHE A 20 11.89 -12.04 0.54
N PRO A 21 12.60 -12.74 1.44
CA PRO A 21 12.03 -13.84 2.20
C PRO A 21 11.21 -13.34 3.40
N TYR A 22 10.14 -14.05 3.74
CA TYR A 22 9.35 -13.82 4.96
C TYR A 22 8.77 -15.13 5.51
N LEU A 23 8.32 -15.12 6.76
CA LEU A 23 7.73 -16.28 7.43
C LEU A 23 6.24 -16.41 7.09
N THR A 24 5.73 -17.63 7.00
CA THR A 24 4.31 -17.87 6.74
C THR A 24 3.42 -17.40 7.90
N GLY A 25 2.17 -17.02 7.60
CA GLY A 25 1.17 -16.63 8.62
C GLY A 25 1.27 -15.18 9.10
N GLY A 26 2.01 -14.33 8.39
CA GLY A 26 2.08 -12.89 8.64
C GLY A 26 2.51 -12.12 7.40
N GLU A 27 2.68 -10.82 7.57
CA GLU A 27 3.11 -9.88 6.54
C GLU A 27 4.52 -9.35 6.87
N THR A 28 5.18 -8.76 5.87
CA THR A 28 6.49 -8.14 6.11
C THR A 28 6.35 -6.85 6.92
N GLY A 29 7.34 -6.52 7.76
CA GLY A 29 7.37 -5.24 8.47
C GLY A 29 7.76 -4.04 7.58
N LEU A 30 7.61 -4.13 6.26
CA LEU A 30 8.01 -3.11 5.31
C LEU A 30 6.84 -2.19 4.96
N LEU A 31 7.13 -0.90 4.76
CA LEU A 31 6.11 0.17 4.77
C LEU A 31 5.51 0.53 3.40
N ILE A 32 5.81 -0.22 2.34
CA ILE A 32 4.94 -0.27 1.14
C ILE A 32 4.04 -1.47 1.32
N ASP A 33 3.25 -1.40 2.37
CA ASP A 33 2.37 -2.49 2.77
C ASP A 33 1.09 -2.38 1.94
N THR A 34 1.11 -3.03 0.80
CA THR A 34 -0.04 -3.26 -0.08
C THR A 34 -0.80 -4.48 0.40
N TRP A 35 -2.12 -4.52 0.18
CA TRP A 35 -2.97 -5.50 0.88
C TRP A 35 -2.85 -6.89 0.22
N PRO A 36 -3.27 -7.08 -1.04
CA PRO A 36 -3.05 -8.36 -1.73
C PRO A 36 -1.70 -8.45 -2.47
N GLY A 37 -1.18 -7.35 -3.01
CA GLY A 37 0.11 -7.33 -3.68
C GLY A 37 1.24 -7.06 -2.71
N GLU A 38 2.39 -7.70 -2.89
CA GLU A 38 3.53 -7.52 -1.97
C GLU A 38 4.71 -6.77 -2.61
N PHE A 39 4.87 -6.80 -3.95
CA PHE A 39 5.97 -6.12 -4.66
C PHE A 39 7.38 -6.55 -4.23
N LEU A 40 7.53 -7.82 -3.86
CA LEU A 40 8.75 -8.42 -3.30
C LEU A 40 9.49 -9.37 -4.27
N ASN A 41 9.11 -9.40 -5.55
CA ASN A 41 9.65 -10.36 -6.49
C ASN A 41 11.15 -10.11 -6.78
N PRO A 42 11.90 -11.12 -7.27
CA PRO A 42 13.30 -10.94 -7.63
C PRO A 42 13.46 -9.82 -8.67
N ARG A 43 14.41 -8.90 -8.40
CA ARG A 43 14.79 -7.75 -9.26
C ARG A 43 13.71 -6.69 -9.49
N GLU A 44 12.58 -6.81 -8.81
CA GLU A 44 11.45 -5.89 -8.95
C GLU A 44 11.78 -4.45 -8.52
N LYS A 45 11.31 -3.50 -9.33
CA LYS A 45 11.32 -2.06 -9.05
C LYS A 45 9.89 -1.58 -8.91
N ALA A 46 9.50 -1.21 -7.69
CA ALA A 46 8.13 -0.81 -7.37
C ALA A 46 8.04 0.65 -6.94
N TYR A 47 6.95 1.30 -7.31
CA TYR A 47 6.64 2.69 -7.03
C TYR A 47 5.21 2.78 -6.53
N SER A 48 5.01 3.48 -5.42
CA SER A 48 3.71 3.65 -4.79
C SER A 48 3.39 5.12 -4.57
N PHE A 49 2.18 5.50 -4.92
CA PHE A 49 1.64 6.84 -4.73
C PHE A 49 0.36 6.73 -3.90
N ARG A 50 0.33 7.40 -2.75
CA ARG A 50 -0.79 7.34 -1.82
C ARG A 50 -1.29 8.73 -1.50
N TYR A 51 -2.60 8.86 -1.49
CA TYR A 51 -3.32 10.04 -1.10
C TYR A 51 -4.25 9.72 0.06
N GLU A 52 -4.26 10.57 1.08
CA GLU A 52 -5.23 10.49 2.18
C GLU A 52 -5.93 11.83 2.37
N TYR A 53 -7.20 11.75 2.76
CA TYR A 53 -7.99 12.92 3.13
C TYR A 53 -8.75 12.67 4.44
N ASP A 54 -8.64 13.64 5.37
CA ASP A 54 -9.38 13.66 6.63
C ASP A 54 -10.57 14.61 6.51
N PHE A 55 -11.79 14.09 6.63
CA PHE A 55 -13.03 14.88 6.48
C PHE A 55 -13.44 15.61 7.76
N LYS A 56 -12.56 15.74 8.77
CA LYS A 56 -12.89 16.37 10.08
C LYS A 56 -13.63 17.71 10.03
N ASP A 57 -13.47 18.51 8.97
CA ASP A 57 -14.14 19.81 8.83
C ASP A 57 -15.59 19.70 8.31
N TYR A 58 -16.00 18.50 7.85
CA TYR A 58 -17.33 18.20 7.32
C TYR A 58 -18.02 17.09 8.13
N VAL A 59 -17.34 15.95 8.28
CA VAL A 59 -17.83 14.75 8.97
C VAL A 59 -16.73 14.24 9.91
N PRO A 60 -16.77 14.63 11.20
CA PRO A 60 -15.76 14.20 12.18
C PRO A 60 -15.69 12.68 12.29
N GLY A 61 -14.49 12.13 12.06
CA GLY A 61 -14.23 10.69 12.13
C GLY A 61 -14.21 9.97 10.78
N LEU A 62 -14.63 10.61 9.69
CA LEU A 62 -14.56 10.05 8.33
C LEU A 62 -13.18 10.29 7.70
N ARG A 63 -12.59 9.25 7.13
CA ARG A 63 -11.30 9.29 6.45
C ARG A 63 -11.32 8.48 5.16
N PHE A 64 -10.60 8.97 4.16
CA PHE A 64 -10.43 8.28 2.88
C PHE A 64 -8.95 8.12 2.56
N MET A 65 -8.58 6.97 2.00
CA MET A 65 -7.28 6.73 1.40
C MET A 65 -7.45 6.07 0.03
N THR A 66 -6.60 6.47 -0.91
CA THR A 66 -6.38 5.71 -2.13
C THR A 66 -4.89 5.61 -2.42
N ARG A 67 -4.50 4.51 -3.05
CA ARG A 67 -3.11 4.25 -3.42
C ARG A 67 -3.04 3.56 -4.76
N TYR A 68 -2.05 3.94 -5.55
CA TYR A 68 -1.68 3.24 -6.77
C TYR A 68 -0.24 2.77 -6.64
N THR A 69 -0.01 1.47 -6.84
CA THR A 69 1.32 0.87 -6.81
C THR A 69 1.59 0.13 -8.12
N THR A 70 2.79 0.28 -8.65
CA THR A 70 3.22 -0.40 -9.88
C THR A 70 4.64 -0.94 -9.74
N GLY A 71 4.81 -2.19 -10.14
CA GLY A 71 6.07 -2.93 -10.18
C GLY A 71 6.48 -3.26 -11.60
N HIS A 72 7.78 -3.27 -11.87
CA HIS A 72 8.36 -3.69 -13.14
C HIS A 72 9.74 -4.33 -12.95
N ASN A 73 10.32 -4.86 -14.03
CA ASN A 73 11.60 -5.58 -14.03
C ASN A 73 11.57 -6.86 -13.15
N ILE A 74 10.41 -7.48 -13.02
CA ILE A 74 10.24 -8.72 -12.28
C ILE A 74 10.94 -9.86 -13.02
N TYR A 75 11.76 -10.62 -12.29
CA TYR A 75 12.45 -11.80 -12.82
C TYR A 75 11.80 -13.07 -12.27
N ALA A 76 10.94 -13.72 -13.08
CA ALA A 76 10.30 -14.98 -12.74
C ALA A 76 10.21 -15.94 -13.95
N PRO A 77 11.34 -16.46 -14.48
CA PRO A 77 11.36 -17.31 -15.67
C PRO A 77 10.43 -18.53 -15.58
N ASN A 78 10.30 -19.11 -14.39
CA ASN A 78 9.45 -20.27 -14.12
C ASN A 78 7.95 -19.94 -14.10
N LEU A 79 7.58 -18.66 -14.08
CA LEU A 79 6.20 -18.16 -13.97
C LEU A 79 5.79 -17.23 -15.12
N GLY A 80 6.52 -17.28 -16.25
CA GLY A 80 6.14 -16.54 -17.46
C GLY A 80 7.19 -15.59 -18.01
N GLY A 81 8.37 -15.48 -17.39
CA GLY A 81 9.54 -14.87 -18.03
C GLY A 81 10.26 -13.83 -17.20
N THR A 82 10.93 -12.93 -17.90
CA THR A 82 11.70 -11.82 -17.32
C THR A 82 11.08 -10.49 -17.71
N ASN A 83 11.38 -9.44 -16.95
CA ASN A 83 10.84 -8.09 -17.15
C ASN A 83 9.30 -8.04 -17.07
N LEU A 84 8.72 -8.84 -16.17
CA LEU A 84 7.28 -8.82 -15.90
C LEU A 84 6.90 -7.56 -15.09
N LYS A 85 5.59 -7.33 -14.96
CA LYS A 85 5.00 -6.15 -14.32
C LYS A 85 3.79 -6.52 -13.48
N GLU A 86 3.54 -5.74 -12.44
CA GLU A 86 2.33 -5.85 -11.62
C GLU A 86 1.82 -4.46 -11.22
N ARG A 87 0.53 -4.38 -10.87
CA ARG A 87 -0.18 -3.14 -10.57
C ARG A 87 -1.29 -3.40 -9.55
N GLU A 88 -1.44 -2.45 -8.64
CA GLU A 88 -2.49 -2.48 -7.62
C GLU A 88 -3.10 -1.08 -7.46
N THR A 89 -4.41 -1.04 -7.21
CA THR A 89 -5.13 0.19 -6.89
C THR A 89 -6.03 -0.05 -5.68
N ASP A 90 -5.74 0.66 -4.61
CA ASP A 90 -6.43 0.52 -3.33
C ASP A 90 -7.39 1.68 -3.10
N PHE A 91 -8.52 1.35 -2.46
CA PHE A 91 -9.47 2.31 -1.92
C PHE A 91 -9.84 1.89 -0.50
N ASP A 92 -9.78 2.85 0.42
CA ASP A 92 -10.12 2.65 1.83
C ASP A 92 -11.00 3.81 2.30
N LEU A 93 -12.09 3.46 2.99
CA LEU A 93 -13.03 4.40 3.57
C LEU A 93 -13.34 3.96 5.00
N GLY A 94 -12.83 4.72 5.96
CA GLY A 94 -13.04 4.46 7.39
C GLY A 94 -13.90 5.53 8.05
N TYR A 95 -14.74 5.12 9.00
CA TYR A 95 -15.51 6.04 9.82
C TYR A 95 -15.53 5.59 11.28
N THR A 96 -14.88 6.37 12.16
CA THR A 96 -14.89 6.12 13.60
C THR A 96 -15.73 7.16 14.32
N VAL A 97 -16.71 6.72 15.10
CA VAL A 97 -17.59 7.62 15.87
C VAL A 97 -16.80 8.35 16.95
N GLN A 98 -16.81 9.69 16.92
CA GLN A 98 -15.97 10.52 17.79
C GLN A 98 -16.58 10.82 19.18
N SER A 99 -17.90 10.68 19.34
CA SER A 99 -18.62 11.08 20.56
C SER A 99 -19.94 10.33 20.77
N GLY A 100 -20.53 10.46 21.96
CA GLY A 100 -21.80 9.82 22.32
C GLY A 100 -21.63 8.38 22.81
N TRP A 101 -22.73 7.65 22.89
CA TRP A 101 -22.77 6.28 23.43
C TRP A 101 -22.07 5.24 22.54
N LEU A 102 -21.88 5.54 21.26
CA LEU A 102 -21.13 4.72 20.29
C LEU A 102 -19.68 5.18 20.10
N LYS A 103 -19.15 6.04 20.96
CA LYS A 103 -17.78 6.55 20.81
C LYS A 103 -16.78 5.40 20.67
N ASN A 104 -15.86 5.55 19.71
CA ASN A 104 -14.85 4.56 19.30
C ASN A 104 -15.37 3.34 18.53
N LEU A 105 -16.66 3.28 18.16
CA LEU A 105 -17.13 2.29 17.19
C LEU A 105 -16.71 2.71 15.78
N GLY A 106 -16.15 1.76 15.03
CA GLY A 106 -15.78 1.89 13.62
C GLY A 106 -14.44 1.26 13.29
#